data_AF-A0A453SVL0-F1
#
_entry.id   AF-A0A453SVL0-F1
#
_cell.length_a   1.000
_cell.length_b   1.000
_cell.length_c   1.000
_cell.angle_alpha   90.00
_cell.angle_beta   90.00
_cell.angle_gamma   90.00
#
_symmetry.space_group_name_H-M   'P 1'
#
loop_
_entity.id
_entity.type
_entity.pdbx_description
1 polymer ?
#
loop_
_entity_poly.entity_id
_entity_poly.type
_entity_poly.pdbx_seq_one_letter_code
_entity_poly.pdbx_strand_id
1 'polypeptide(L)' 'RSARSTPSTRLPSTRKARAKTTKKIVLKLQCQSCKHYSQRAIKRCKHFEIGGDKKGKGTSLF' A
#
# COMPACT_ATOMS: atom_id res chain seq x y z
N ARG A 1 -13.79 47.32 -1.25
CA ARG A 1 -14.20 46.40 -2.35
C ARG A 1 -12.92 46.08 -3.10
N SER A 2 -12.32 44.90 -2.97
CA SER A 2 -12.85 43.66 -3.56
C SER A 2 -12.35 42.44 -2.80
N ALA A 3 -13.28 41.66 -2.28
CA ALA A 3 -13.03 40.30 -1.81
C ALA A 3 -12.71 39.43 -3.03
N ARG A 4 -11.50 38.86 -3.09
CA ARG A 4 -11.17 37.83 -4.08
C ARG A 4 -11.70 36.51 -3.52
N SER A 5 -12.89 36.14 -3.96
CA SER A 5 -13.55 34.87 -3.66
C SER A 5 -12.65 33.70 -4.09
N THR A 6 -12.20 32.89 -3.15
CA THR A 6 -11.55 31.61 -3.46
C THR A 6 -12.62 30.65 -3.99
N PRO A 7 -12.47 30.08 -5.20
CA PRO A 7 -13.38 29.03 -5.62
C PRO A 7 -13.07 27.79 -4.78
N SER A 8 -14.04 27.40 -3.95
CA SER A 8 -14.09 26.10 -3.30
C SER A 8 -14.01 25.01 -4.37
N THR A 9 -12.80 24.47 -4.60
CA THR A 9 -12.62 23.31 -5.46
C THR A 9 -13.16 22.10 -4.72
N ARG A 10 -14.46 21.87 -4.88
CA ARG A 10 -15.14 20.64 -4.51
C ARG A 10 -14.46 19.52 -5.32
N LEU A 11 -13.55 18.79 -4.69
CA LEU A 11 -12.91 17.61 -5.28
C LEU A 11 -14.02 16.64 -5.71
N PRO A 12 -13.99 16.10 -6.94
CA PRO A 12 -15.05 15.25 -7.44
C PRO A 12 -15.09 13.96 -6.62
N SER A 13 -16.13 13.83 -5.79
CA SER A 13 -16.50 12.61 -5.08
C SER A 13 -16.88 11.54 -6.12
N THR A 14 -15.88 10.78 -6.57
CA THR A 14 -16.11 9.67 -7.49
C THR A 14 -16.74 8.51 -6.72
N ARG A 15 -18.08 8.47 -6.77
CA ARG A 15 -18.93 7.30 -7.01
C ARG A 15 -18.43 5.96 -6.44
N LYS A 16 -19.10 5.51 -5.38
CA LYS A 16 -19.07 4.14 -4.81
C LYS A 16 -17.66 3.65 -4.49
N ALA A 17 -17.27 3.76 -3.22
CA ALA A 17 -16.11 3.02 -2.71
C ALA A 17 -16.38 1.53 -2.87
N ARG A 18 -15.91 0.98 -4.00
CA ARG A 18 -15.93 -0.44 -4.29
C ARG A 18 -15.27 -1.13 -3.10
N ALA A 19 -16.08 -1.85 -2.32
CA ALA A 19 -15.71 -2.48 -1.06
C ALA A 19 -14.68 -3.58 -1.30
N LYS A 20 -13.42 -3.18 -1.47
CA LYS A 20 -12.29 -4.09 -1.61
C LYS A 20 -11.99 -4.60 -0.21
N THR A 21 -12.20 -5.90 0.00
CA THR A 21 -11.86 -6.58 1.26
C THR A 21 -10.36 -6.57 1.56
N THR A 22 -9.53 -6.34 0.53
CA THR A 22 -8.07 -6.31 0.64
C THR A 22 -7.48 -5.13 -0.13
N LYS A 23 -6.33 -4.62 0.33
CA LYS A 23 -5.58 -3.55 -0.33
C LYS A 23 -4.46 -4.15 -1.17
N LYS A 24 -3.96 -3.40 -2.16
CA LYS A 24 -2.75 -3.77 -2.91
C LYS A 24 -1.56 -3.23 -2.10
N ILE A 25 -0.69 -4.13 -1.64
CA ILE A 25 0.48 -3.78 -0.84
C ILE A 25 1.64 -3.45 -1.79
N VAL A 26 2.31 -2.33 -1.55
CA VAL A 26 3.47 -1.88 -2.32
C VAL A 26 4.66 -1.79 -1.36
N LEU A 27 5.73 -2.50 -1.68
CA LEU A 27 6.98 -2.47 -0.94
C LEU A 27 7.83 -1.30 -1.41
N LYS A 28 8.41 -0.58 -0.46
CA LYS A 28 9.42 0.45 -0.72
C LYS A 28 10.79 -0.14 -0.39
N LEU A 29 11.54 -0.49 -1.42
CA LEU A 29 12.88 -1.07 -1.29
C LEU A 29 13.92 0.04 -1.41
N GLN A 30 14.78 0.17 -0.41
CA GLN A 30 15.90 1.09 -0.42
C GLN A 30 17.20 0.37 -0.77
N CYS A 31 17.90 0.87 -1.78
CA CYS A 31 19.27 0.46 -2.10
C CYS A 31 20.20 0.91 -0.96
N GLN A 32 20.96 0.00 -0.35
CA GLN A 32 21.86 0.37 0.76
C GLN A 32 23.06 1.19 0.28
N SER A 33 23.61 0.87 -0.89
CA SER A 33 24.77 1.57 -1.46
C SER A 33 24.41 2.93 -2.05
N CYS A 34 23.37 2.96 -2.88
CA CYS A 34 23.00 4.11 -3.70
C CYS A 34 21.83 4.94 -3.12
N LYS A 35 21.19 4.48 -2.04
CA LYS A 35 20.04 5.12 -1.35
C LYS A 35 18.79 5.36 -2.21
N HIS A 36 18.78 4.89 -3.46
CA HIS A 36 17.62 4.94 -4.35
C HIS A 36 16.46 4.09 -3.81
N TYR A 37 15.22 4.56 -4.02
CA TYR A 37 14.00 3.87 -3.62
C TYR A 37 13.27 3.31 -4.83
N SER A 38 12.99 2.01 -4.81
CA SER A 38 12.12 1.38 -5.81
C SER A 38 10.83 0.89 -5.16
N GLN A 39 9.72 1.02 -5.89
CA GLN A 39 8.41 0.55 -5.45
C GLN A 39 8.05 -0.75 -6.18
N ARG A 40 7.80 -1.82 -5.42
CA ARG A 40 7.36 -3.11 -5.99
C ARG A 40 6.01 -3.50 -5.41
N ALA A 41 5.03 -3.66 -6.29
CA ALA A 41 3.71 -4.09 -5.86
C ALA A 41 3.61 -5.61 -5.76
N ILE A 42 2.95 -6.10 -4.71
CA ILE A 42 2.61 -7.51 -4.54
C ILE A 42 1.15 -7.74 -4.94
N LYS A 43 0.80 -8.99 -5.26
CA LYS A 43 -0.60 -9.43 -5.37
C LYS A 43 -1.36 -9.12 -4.08
N ARG A 44 -2.68 -8.97 -4.19
CA ARG A 44 -3.54 -8.75 -3.02
C ARG A 44 -3.58 -10.02 -2.17
N CYS A 45 -3.38 -9.87 -0.88
CA CYS A 45 -3.54 -10.93 0.12
C CYS A 45 -4.30 -10.39 1.33
N LYS A 46 -4.90 -11.30 2.12
CA LYS A 46 -5.59 -10.94 3.37
C LYS A 46 -4.61 -10.77 4.53
N HIS A 47 -3.64 -11.68 4.63
CA HIS A 47 -2.58 -11.66 5.62
C HIS A 47 -1.27 -11.34 4.91
N PHE A 48 -0.56 -10.36 5.44
CA PHE A 48 0.76 -9.95 4.98
C PHE A 48 1.59 -9.61 6.20
N GLU A 49 2.71 -10.29 6.36
CA GLU A 49 3.62 -10.12 7.47
C GLU A 49 5.04 -9.92 6.90
N ILE A 50 5.78 -8.99 7.50
CA ILE A 50 7.20 -8.73 7.20
C ILE A 50 8.02 -9.19 8.41
N GLY A 51 9.11 -9.90 8.16
CA GLY A 51 10.06 -10.28 9.21
C GLY A 51 9.68 -11.51 10.04
N GLY A 52 8.69 -12.31 9.61
CA GLY A 52 8.35 -13.56 10.28
C GLY A 52 9.44 -14.63 10.16
N ASP A 53 9.41 -15.61 11.06
CA ASP A 53 10.34 -16.73 11.06
C ASP A 53 10.23 -17.56 9.78
N LYS A 54 11.39 -17.97 9.26
CA LYS A 54 11.43 -18.91 8.14
C LYS A 54 10.81 -20.22 8.63
N LYS A 55 9.64 -20.58 8.11
CA LYS A 55 9.04 -21.89 8.38
C LYS A 55 10.05 -22.98 8.01
N GLY A 56 10.41 -23.81 8.99
CA GLY A 56 11.36 -24.91 8.83
C GLY A 56 10.91 -25.90 7.76
N LYS A 57 11.87 -26.55 7.10
CA LYS A 57 11.59 -27.60 6.13
C LYS A 57 11.05 -28.83 6.88
N GLY A 58 9.74 -29.06 6.80
CA GLY A 58 9.15 -30.39 7.06
C GLY A 58 9.10 -30.85 8.52
N THR A 59 8.68 -30.00 9.46
CA THR A 59 8.10 -30.55 10.70
C THR A 59 6.73 -31.13 10.33
N SER A 60 6.72 -32.43 10.05
CA SER A 60 5.52 -33.25 10.00
C SER A 60 4.80 -33.11 11.34
N LEU A 61 3.79 -32.24 11.39
CA LEU A 61 2.86 -32.18 12.50
C LEU A 61 1.80 -33.25 12.25
N PHE A 62 2.07 -34.44 12.75
CA PHE A 62 1.05 -35.36 13.23
C PHE A 62 0.96 -35.19 14.75
#